data_AF-A0AB34IKL0-F1
#
_entry.id   AF-A0AB34IKL0-F1
#
_cell.length_a   1.000
_cell.length_b   1.000
_cell.length_c   1.000
_cell.angle_alpha   90.00
_cell.angle_beta   90.00
_cell.angle_gamma   90.00
#
_symmetry.space_group_name_H-M   'P 1'
#
loop_
_entity.id
_entity.type
_entity.pdbx_description
1 polymer ?
#
loop_
_entity_poly.entity_id
_entity_poly.type
_entity_poly.pdbx_seq_one_letter_code
_entity_poly.pdbx_strand_id
1 'polypeptide(L)'
;MFVKNVLMGIDRPAVGPIALFCDNQAMFMLVQSNVVSQRTRHFERAATLVRWAVLRLLVRPYLVSTDQMIADVFTKAVEQDVFQRFRELLLNAERDATVLSKVYRLLARWM
;
A
#
# COMPACT_ATOMS: atom_id res chain seq x y z
N MET A 1 -2.92 8.69 -10.35
CA MET A 1 -1.66 9.46 -10.10
C MET A 1 -1.91 10.78 -9.35
N PHE A 2 -3.00 10.87 -8.58
CA PHE A 2 -3.31 12.09 -7.82
C PHE A 2 -2.25 12.43 -6.77
N VAL A 3 -1.86 11.46 -5.94
CA VAL A 3 -0.90 11.66 -4.84
C VAL A 3 0.45 12.20 -5.33
N LYS A 4 1.01 11.64 -6.42
CA LYS A 4 2.28 12.13 -6.97
C LYS A 4 2.17 13.58 -7.45
N ASN A 5 1.05 13.95 -8.06
CA ASN A 5 0.80 15.32 -8.51
C ASN A 5 0.63 16.29 -7.34
N VAL A 6 -0.09 15.88 -6.29
CA VAL A 6 -0.22 16.68 -5.05
C VAL A 6 1.17 16.91 -4.43
N LEU A 7 1.98 15.87 -4.31
CA LEU A 7 3.34 15.94 -3.78
C LEU A 7 4.25 16.88 -4.59
N MET A 8 4.13 16.86 -5.92
CA MET A 8 4.82 17.84 -6.76
C MET A 8 4.32 19.27 -6.52
N GLY A 9 3.01 19.47 -6.34
CA GLY A 9 2.42 20.79 -6.09
C GLY A 9 2.77 21.41 -4.73
N ILE A 10 3.23 20.62 -3.77
CA ILE A 10 3.71 21.08 -2.45
C ILE A 10 5.25 21.08 -2.34
N ASP A 11 5.95 21.06 -3.49
CA ASP A 11 7.42 21.03 -3.59
C ASP A 11 8.09 19.88 -2.82
N ARG A 12 7.40 18.74 -2.70
CA ARG A 12 7.92 17.52 -2.06
C ARG A 12 7.80 16.30 -3.00
N PRO A 13 8.50 16.29 -4.15
CA PRO A 13 8.34 15.23 -5.14
C PRO A 13 8.78 13.87 -4.58
N ALA A 14 7.92 12.84 -4.74
CA ALA A 14 8.29 11.46 -4.44
C ALA A 14 9.15 10.88 -5.58
N VAL A 15 10.39 10.52 -5.26
CA VAL A 15 11.32 9.87 -6.17
C VAL A 15 10.95 8.38 -6.28
N GLY A 16 10.81 7.89 -7.52
CA GLY A 16 10.49 6.48 -7.79
C GLY A 16 9.01 6.10 -7.69
N PRO A 17 8.71 4.79 -7.65
CA PRO A 17 7.35 4.27 -7.47
C PRO A 17 6.87 4.43 -6.03
N ILE A 18 5.61 4.82 -5.85
CA ILE A 18 4.99 4.95 -4.52
C ILE A 18 4.63 3.56 -3.99
N ALA A 19 4.97 3.27 -2.73
CA ALA A 19 4.58 2.01 -2.09
C ALA A 19 3.05 1.90 -1.97
N LEU A 20 2.49 0.79 -2.46
CA LEU A 20 1.07 0.45 -2.38
C LEU A 20 0.91 -0.77 -1.47
N PHE A 21 0.53 -0.56 -0.22
CA PHE A 21 0.28 -1.65 0.72
C PHE A 21 -1.11 -2.26 0.47
N CYS A 22 -1.19 -3.59 0.54
CA CYS A 22 -2.43 -4.34 0.39
C CYS A 22 -2.35 -5.61 1.24
N ASP A 23 -3.45 -6.04 1.86
CA ASP A 23 -3.54 -7.28 2.61
C ASP A 23 -4.23 -8.42 1.82
N ASN A 24 -4.79 -8.10 0.65
CA ASN A 24 -5.46 -9.06 -0.21
C ASN A 24 -4.45 -9.79 -1.11
N GLN A 25 -4.04 -10.98 -0.67
CA GLN A 25 -3.12 -11.84 -1.42
C GLN A 25 -3.60 -12.17 -2.83
N ALA A 26 -4.91 -12.38 -3.03
CA ALA A 26 -5.44 -12.69 -4.36
C ALA A 26 -5.24 -11.50 -5.32
N MET A 27 -5.51 -10.27 -4.87
CA MET A 27 -5.27 -9.06 -5.67
C MET A 27 -3.79 -8.89 -5.99
N PHE A 28 -2.91 -9.08 -5.00
CA PHE A 28 -1.46 -9.00 -5.19
C PHE A 28 -0.98 -9.98 -6.27
N MET A 29 -1.44 -11.23 -6.22
CA MET A 29 -1.10 -12.26 -7.21
C MET A 29 -1.69 -11.96 -8.60
N LEU A 30 -2.91 -11.39 -8.67
CA LEU A 30 -3.53 -10.99 -9.94
C LEU A 30 -2.82 -9.81 -10.62
N VAL A 31 -2.24 -8.89 -9.85
CA VAL A 31 -1.45 -7.79 -10.41
C VAL A 31 -0.13 -8.31 -10.98
N GLN A 32 0.47 -9.34 -10.37
CA GLN A 32 1.73 -9.93 -10.83
C GLN A 32 1.54 -10.93 -12.00
N SER A 33 0.52 -11.78 -11.94
CA SER A 33 0.26 -12.81 -12.95
C SER A 33 -0.66 -12.28 -14.04
N ASN A 34 -0.50 -12.72 -15.30
CA ASN A 34 -1.38 -12.30 -16.41
C ASN A 34 -2.65 -13.16 -16.52
N VAL A 35 -3.07 -13.80 -15.40
CA VAL A 35 -4.11 -14.82 -15.40
C VAL A 35 -5.45 -14.16 -15.16
N VAL A 36 -6.26 -14.08 -16.21
CA VAL A 36 -7.66 -13.63 -16.15
C VAL A 36 -8.56 -14.85 -16.23
N SER A 37 -9.51 -14.97 -15.30
CA SER A 37 -10.55 -16.01 -15.33
C SER A 37 -11.94 -15.39 -15.23
N GLN A 38 -13.00 -16.14 -15.52
CA GLN A 38 -14.38 -15.65 -15.31
C GLN A 38 -14.62 -15.17 -13.87
N ARG A 39 -13.93 -15.74 -12.87
CA ARG A 39 -14.05 -15.38 -11.45
C ARG A 39 -13.45 -14.01 -11.11
N THR A 40 -12.61 -13.44 -11.97
CA THR A 40 -11.93 -12.16 -11.71
C THR A 40 -12.53 -10.98 -12.48
N ARG A 41 -13.58 -11.20 -13.27
CA ARG A 41 -14.19 -10.19 -14.16
C ARG A 41 -14.64 -8.91 -13.42
N HIS A 42 -15.15 -9.05 -12.20
CA HIS A 42 -15.62 -7.90 -11.40
C HIS A 42 -14.48 -7.00 -10.92
N PHE A 43 -13.27 -7.54 -10.82
CA PHE A 43 -12.08 -6.81 -10.35
C PHE A 43 -11.05 -6.58 -11.47
N GLU A 44 -11.31 -7.08 -12.68
CA GLU A 44 -10.39 -7.05 -13.83
C GLU A 44 -9.96 -5.63 -14.19
N ARG A 45 -10.91 -4.67 -14.17
CA ARG A 45 -10.61 -3.26 -14.45
C ARG A 45 -9.64 -2.68 -13.44
N ALA A 46 -9.86 -2.96 -12.15
CA ALA A 46 -8.98 -2.50 -11.07
C ALA A 46 -7.60 -3.17 -11.17
N ALA A 47 -7.55 -4.48 -11.40
CA ALA A 47 -6.30 -5.22 -11.57
C ALA A 47 -5.49 -4.69 -12.76
N THR A 48 -6.14 -4.46 -13.91
CA THR A 48 -5.50 -3.89 -15.11
C THR A 48 -4.96 -2.49 -14.86
N LEU A 49 -5.71 -1.64 -14.15
CA LEU A 49 -5.27 -0.29 -13.79
C LEU A 49 -4.04 -0.31 -12.88
N VAL A 50 -4.06 -1.15 -11.83
CA VAL A 50 -2.93 -1.27 -10.91
C VAL A 50 -1.72 -1.84 -11.63
N ARG A 51 -1.90 -2.89 -12.45
CA ARG A 51 -0.84 -3.47 -13.28
C ARG A 51 -0.22 -2.44 -14.22
N TRP A 52 -1.04 -1.65 -14.91
CA TRP A 52 -0.57 -0.55 -15.76
C TRP A 52 0.28 0.46 -14.98
N ALA A 53 -0.11 0.77 -13.74
CA ALA A 53 0.63 1.69 -12.88
C ALA A 53 1.96 1.09 -12.40
N VAL A 54 1.99 -0.23 -12.12
CA VAL A 54 3.21 -0.96 -11.76
C VAL A 54 4.20 -1.00 -12.91
N LEU A 55 3.74 -1.36 -14.12
CA LEU A 55 4.59 -1.43 -15.32
C LEU A 55 5.21 -0.07 -15.69
N ARG A 56 4.58 1.04 -15.29
CA ARG A 56 5.08 2.40 -15.49
C ARG A 56 5.89 2.93 -14.31
N LEU A 57 6.21 2.08 -13.33
CA LEU A 57 6.96 2.45 -12.12
C LEU A 57 6.31 3.61 -11.35
N LEU A 58 4.98 3.68 -11.41
CA LEU A 58 4.21 4.70 -10.68
C LEU A 58 3.95 4.25 -9.24
N VAL A 59 3.70 2.95 -9.07
CA VAL A 59 3.47 2.31 -7.77
C VAL A 59 4.20 0.98 -7.68
N ARG A 60 4.51 0.54 -6.46
CA ARG A 60 5.03 -0.79 -6.16
C ARG A 60 4.18 -1.47 -5.09
N PRO A 61 3.49 -2.56 -5.40
CA PRO A 61 2.63 -3.24 -4.44
C PRO A 61 3.45 -4.01 -3.40
N TYR A 62 2.98 -4.03 -2.16
CA TYR A 62 3.53 -4.80 -1.05
C TYR A 62 2.40 -5.50 -0.31
N LEU A 63 2.52 -6.82 -0.17
CA LEU A 63 1.60 -7.60 0.64
C LEU A 63 1.94 -7.38 2.13
N VAL A 64 0.96 -6.92 2.90
CA VAL A 64 1.05 -6.76 4.35
C VAL A 64 0.03 -7.68 5.03
N SER A 65 0.25 -8.00 6.29
CA SER A 65 -0.75 -8.74 7.06
C SER A 65 -1.94 -7.81 7.41
N THR A 66 -3.14 -8.38 7.55
CA THR A 66 -4.37 -7.61 7.84
C THR A 66 -4.24 -6.81 9.15
N ASP A 67 -3.56 -7.36 10.16
CA ASP A 67 -3.27 -6.66 11.42
C ASP A 67 -2.32 -5.47 11.25
N GLN A 68 -1.70 -5.29 10.08
CA GLN A 68 -0.78 -4.19 9.75
C GLN A 68 -1.37 -3.23 8.70
N MET A 69 -2.62 -3.44 8.26
CA MET A 69 -3.25 -2.61 7.25
C MET A 69 -3.79 -1.31 7.87
N ILE A 70 -2.95 -0.29 7.97
CA ILE A 70 -3.28 1.02 8.58
C ILE A 70 -4.52 1.66 7.93
N ALA A 71 -4.78 1.38 6.65
CA ALA A 71 -5.95 1.93 5.96
C ALA A 71 -7.30 1.43 6.50
N ASP A 72 -7.32 0.34 7.28
CA ASP A 72 -8.55 -0.17 7.89
C ASP A 72 -9.20 0.86 8.82
N VAL A 73 -8.43 1.75 9.45
CA VAL A 73 -8.96 2.87 10.25
C VAL A 73 -9.90 3.78 9.44
N PHE A 74 -9.68 3.91 8.14
CA PHE A 74 -10.47 4.79 7.28
C PHE A 74 -11.66 4.09 6.62
N THR A 75 -11.74 2.76 6.69
CA THR A 75 -12.74 1.97 5.93
C THR A 75 -13.61 1.08 6.80
N LYS A 76 -13.22 0.82 8.04
CA LYS A 76 -13.90 -0.07 8.98
C LYS A 76 -13.94 0.56 10.38
N ALA A 77 -14.87 0.08 11.21
CA ALA A 77 -14.78 0.29 12.65
C ALA A 77 -13.78 -0.73 13.22
N VAL A 78 -12.61 -0.26 13.66
CA VAL A 78 -11.58 -1.08 14.29
C VAL A 78 -11.68 -0.98 15.82
N GLU A 79 -11.11 -1.95 16.54
CA GLU A 79 -11.01 -1.92 18.00
C GLU A 79 -10.19 -0.71 18.49
N GLN A 80 -10.45 -0.27 19.72
CA GLN A 80 -9.87 0.98 20.25
C GLN A 80 -8.34 0.95 20.34
N ASP A 81 -7.77 -0.20 20.71
CA ASP A 81 -6.33 -0.45 20.77
C ASP A 81 -5.69 -0.40 19.37
N VAL A 82 -6.30 -1.05 18.39
CA VAL A 82 -5.87 -1.04 16.98
C VAL A 82 -5.93 0.38 16.41
N PHE A 83 -7.00 1.12 16.73
CA PHE A 83 -7.14 2.53 16.36
C PHE A 83 -6.02 3.39 16.94
N GLN A 84 -5.73 3.27 18.24
CA GLN A 84 -4.69 4.04 18.92
C GLN A 84 -3.32 3.78 18.27
N ARG A 85 -2.95 2.51 18.09
CA ARG A 85 -1.71 2.11 17.45
C ARG A 85 -1.58 2.67 16.03
N PHE A 86 -2.62 2.55 15.20
CA PHE A 86 -2.57 3.07 13.84
C PHE A 86 -2.58 4.60 13.77
N ARG A 87 -3.28 5.27 14.69
CA ARG A 87 -3.25 6.73 14.84
C ARG A 87 -1.84 7.22 15.16
N GLU A 88 -1.14 6.56 16.08
CA GLU A 88 0.23 6.92 16.44
C GLU A 88 1.20 6.80 15.25
N LEU A 89 1.05 5.75 14.45
CA LEU A 89 1.79 5.58 13.19
C LEU A 89 1.47 6.67 12.18
N LEU A 90 0.20 7.02 11.98
CA LEU A 90 -0.23 8.05 11.02
C LEU A 90 0.27 9.46 11.40
N LEU A 91 0.29 9.76 12.70
CA LEU A 91 0.78 11.04 13.22
C LEU A 91 2.31 11.13 13.27
N ASN A 92 3.02 10.05 12.90
CA ASN A 92 4.45 9.89 13.17
C ASN A 92 4.80 10.22 14.64
N ALA A 93 3.90 9.85 15.57
CA ALA A 93 4.02 10.20 16.98
C ALA A 93 5.03 9.30 17.70
N GLU A 94 5.16 8.05 17.26
CA GLU A 94 6.27 7.18 17.66
C GLU A 94 7.53 7.60 16.90
N ARG A 95 8.35 8.46 17.53
CA ARG A 95 9.72 8.77 17.10
C ARG A 95 10.71 7.63 17.37
N ASP A 96 10.23 6.40 17.57
CA ASP A 96 11.12 5.26 17.69
C ASP A 96 11.60 4.83 16.30
N ALA A 97 12.92 4.90 16.10
CA ALA A 97 13.63 4.44 14.90
C ALA A 97 13.31 2.97 14.51
N THR A 98 12.59 2.24 15.37
CA THR A 98 12.09 0.88 15.13
C THR A 98 10.94 0.81 14.11
N VAL A 99 10.10 1.83 13.93
CA VAL A 99 9.00 1.79 12.93
C VAL A 99 9.52 2.02 11.51
N LEU A 100 10.37 3.04 11.32
CA LEU A 100 11.10 3.21 10.07
C LEU A 100 11.93 1.96 9.78
N SER A 101 12.61 1.37 10.78
CA SER A 101 13.30 0.10 10.56
C SER A 101 12.37 -1.10 10.32
N LYS A 102 11.09 -1.08 10.71
CA LYS A 102 10.11 -2.13 10.36
C LYS A 102 9.67 -1.97 8.91
N VAL A 103 9.33 -0.76 8.47
CA VAL A 103 9.00 -0.48 7.06
C VAL A 103 10.22 -0.76 6.18
N TYR A 104 11.41 -0.29 6.55
CA TYR A 104 12.67 -0.62 5.87
C TYR A 104 12.98 -2.11 5.93
N ARG A 105 12.72 -2.84 7.03
CA ARG A 105 12.88 -4.31 7.07
C ARG A 105 11.89 -5.04 6.17
N LEU A 106 10.64 -4.57 6.11
CA LEU A 106 9.64 -5.09 5.19
C LEU A 106 10.04 -4.80 3.74
N LEU A 107 10.63 -3.65 3.43
CA LEU A 107 11.13 -3.33 2.10
C LEU A 107 12.42 -4.09 1.74
N ALA A 108 13.34 -4.26 2.70
CA ALA A 108 14.64 -4.92 2.52
C ALA A 108 14.54 -6.45 2.44
N ARG A 109 13.48 -7.07 2.99
CA ARG A 109 13.24 -8.51 2.88
C ARG A 109 12.83 -8.96 1.46
N TRP A 110 12.50 -8.01 0.59
CA TRP A 110 12.08 -8.24 -0.81
C TRP A 110 12.97 -7.49 -1.82
N MET A 111 14.20 -7.17 -1.41
CA MET A 111 15.29 -6.67 -2.25
C MET A 111 16.38 -7.73 -2.30
#